data_AF-A0A496DNK4-F1
#
_entry.id   AF-A0A496DNK4-F1
#
_cell.length_a   1.000
_cell.length_b   1.000
_cell.length_c   1.000
_cell.angle_alpha   90.00
_cell.angle_beta   90.00
_cell.angle_gamma   90.00
#
_symmetry.space_group_name_H-M   'P 1'
#
loop_
_entity.id
_entity.type
_entity.pdbx_description
1 polymer ?
#
loop_
_entity_poly.entity_id
_entity_poly.type
_entity_poly.pdbx_seq_one_letter_code
_entity_poly.pdbx_strand_id
1 'polypeptide(L)'
;MRSIVIYIFFLVGIHVSVLAQEIQVKSFQKLGRDLEARTQPRLDLNDNPCSIIKVVTTGEDFQFEGNTIGDPVYRKGEVVVYMTEKSRRLTIKHEKYGVIRYEFPQSIGKQEVYELVVKLVEDKNNKLRTLVMPNLSYGSSRLSYGIMIGIVKKTGGYIKVKSDFGSISSEKEVDKNTVDTYWYNGNKQYSRLAITGGLLQRVLTPLYLYVGAGYGYKNVAWQTVEDIWVKNKKISYSGLEAEVGGIYRINNLAISLGMQTNSFKMFEGCLGIGIMF
;
A
#
# COMPACT_ATOMS: atom_id res chain seq x y z
N MET A 1 24.42 21.07 6.38
CA MET A 1 23.67 19.86 6.82
C MET A 1 22.14 20.04 6.89
N ARG A 2 21.59 21.25 7.15
CA ARG A 2 20.13 21.50 7.11
C ARG A 2 19.47 21.31 5.73
N SER A 3 20.18 21.65 4.65
CA SER A 3 19.62 21.62 3.28
C SER A 3 19.49 20.21 2.67
N ILE A 4 20.28 19.24 3.16
CA ILE A 4 20.29 17.85 2.65
C ILE A 4 19.07 17.08 3.14
N VAL A 5 18.61 17.34 4.38
CA VAL A 5 17.44 16.67 4.97
C VAL A 5 16.14 17.12 4.29
N ILE A 6 16.06 18.38 3.88
CA ILE A 6 14.92 18.91 3.10
C ILE A 6 14.88 18.27 1.71
N TYR A 7 16.04 18.05 1.08
CA TYR A 7 16.12 17.37 -0.22
C TYR A 7 15.71 15.89 -0.15
N ILE A 8 16.04 15.19 0.94
CA ILE A 8 15.61 13.80 1.17
C ILE A 8 14.09 13.73 1.36
N PHE A 9 13.48 14.70 2.05
CA PHE A 9 12.02 14.79 2.18
C PHE A 9 11.33 15.08 0.85
N PHE A 10 11.95 15.87 -0.04
CA PHE A 10 11.39 16.20 -1.36
C PHE A 10 11.58 15.09 -2.41
N LEU A 11 12.70 14.34 -2.35
CA LEU A 11 13.01 13.23 -3.27
C LEU A 11 12.14 11.99 -3.06
N VAL A 12 11.59 11.78 -1.87
CA VAL A 12 10.67 10.65 -1.59
C VAL A 12 9.28 10.89 -2.22
N GLY A 13 8.96 12.11 -2.66
CA GLY A 13 7.65 12.49 -3.19
C GLY A 13 7.40 12.22 -4.68
N ILE A 14 8.40 11.83 -5.49
CA ILE A 14 8.23 11.74 -6.95
C ILE A 14 8.75 10.41 -7.49
N HIS A 15 8.01 9.33 -7.24
CA HIS A 15 8.03 8.18 -8.15
C HIS A 15 6.65 7.55 -8.24
N VAL A 16 5.78 8.13 -9.08
CA VAL A 16 4.59 7.46 -9.62
C VAL A 16 5.01 6.55 -10.78
N SER A 17 5.80 5.50 -10.51
CA SER A 17 5.81 4.31 -11.36
C SER A 17 4.40 3.70 -11.33
N VAL A 18 3.62 3.99 -12.36
CA VAL A 18 2.41 3.25 -12.75
C VAL A 18 2.88 1.83 -13.06
N LEU A 19 2.55 0.86 -12.20
CA LEU A 19 2.71 -0.54 -12.55
C LEU A 19 1.38 -1.01 -13.12
N ALA A 20 1.42 -1.29 -14.43
CA ALA A 20 0.28 -1.69 -15.23
C ALA A 20 -0.19 -3.09 -14.82
N GLN A 21 -1.50 -3.22 -14.60
CA GLN A 21 -2.16 -4.50 -14.75
C GLN A 21 -2.07 -4.86 -16.23
N GLU A 22 -1.78 -6.11 -16.56
CA GLU A 22 -1.42 -6.49 -17.93
C GLU A 22 -2.24 -7.68 -18.42
N ILE A 23 -2.75 -7.56 -19.64
CA ILE A 23 -3.31 -8.64 -20.42
C ILE A 23 -2.15 -9.34 -21.14
N GLN A 24 -1.94 -10.64 -20.90
CA GLN A 24 -0.88 -11.41 -21.56
C GLN A 24 -1.46 -12.49 -22.46
N VAL A 25 -1.04 -12.54 -23.72
CA VAL A 25 -1.36 -13.65 -24.62
C VAL A 25 -0.46 -14.85 -24.29
N LYS A 26 -1.07 -16.03 -24.11
CA LYS A 26 -0.35 -17.28 -23.84
C LYS A 26 -0.20 -18.14 -25.08
N SER A 27 -1.23 -18.22 -25.90
CA SER A 27 -1.19 -18.96 -27.15
C SER A 27 -2.16 -18.36 -28.15
N PHE A 28 -1.84 -18.56 -29.42
CA PHE A 28 -2.73 -18.31 -30.54
C PHE A 28 -2.59 -19.47 -31.51
N GLN A 29 -3.70 -20.14 -31.83
CA GLN A 29 -3.69 -21.30 -32.72
C GLN A 29 -4.94 -21.37 -33.57
N LYS A 30 -4.82 -21.96 -34.76
CA LYS A 30 -5.95 -22.23 -35.65
C LYS A 30 -6.63 -23.53 -35.26
N LEU A 31 -7.94 -23.50 -35.07
CA LEU A 31 -8.76 -24.67 -34.78
C LEU A 31 -9.30 -25.28 -36.08
N GLY A 32 -8.48 -26.08 -36.77
CA GLY A 32 -8.82 -26.60 -38.11
C GLY A 32 -10.01 -27.57 -38.15
N ARG A 33 -10.38 -28.19 -37.01
CA ARG A 33 -11.56 -29.07 -36.91
C ARG A 33 -12.84 -28.34 -36.52
N ASP A 34 -12.71 -27.08 -36.11
CA ASP A 34 -13.85 -26.27 -35.69
C ASP A 34 -14.47 -25.61 -36.92
N LEU A 35 -15.72 -25.95 -37.17
CA LEU A 35 -16.48 -25.50 -38.35
C LEU A 35 -17.46 -24.39 -38.00
N GLU A 36 -17.40 -23.80 -36.79
CA GLU A 36 -18.40 -22.83 -36.32
C GLU A 36 -18.53 -21.62 -37.27
N ALA A 37 -17.43 -21.10 -37.80
CA ALA A 37 -17.43 -20.01 -38.79
C ALA A 37 -18.15 -20.39 -40.10
N ARG A 38 -18.24 -21.69 -40.41
CA ARG A 38 -18.92 -22.23 -41.59
C ARG A 38 -20.39 -22.55 -41.33
N THR A 39 -20.70 -23.11 -40.18
CA THR A 39 -22.07 -23.51 -39.82
C THR A 39 -22.93 -22.34 -39.35
N GLN A 40 -22.32 -21.31 -38.75
CA GLN A 40 -23.00 -20.12 -38.25
C GLN A 40 -22.27 -18.86 -38.76
N PRO A 41 -22.33 -18.59 -40.08
CA PRO A 41 -21.59 -17.48 -40.66
C PRO A 41 -22.19 -16.14 -40.21
N ARG A 42 -21.32 -15.21 -39.81
CA ARG A 42 -21.63 -13.78 -39.74
C ARG A 42 -20.98 -13.10 -40.94
N LEU A 43 -21.74 -12.27 -41.65
CA LEU A 43 -21.22 -11.52 -42.79
C LEU A 43 -20.60 -10.21 -42.33
N ASP A 44 -19.53 -9.78 -43.00
CA ASP A 44 -18.96 -8.44 -42.86
C ASP A 44 -19.74 -7.40 -43.68
N LEU A 45 -19.29 -6.15 -43.66
CA LEU A 45 -19.92 -5.04 -44.39
C LEU A 45 -19.86 -5.19 -45.92
N ASN A 46 -19.08 -6.15 -46.43
CA ASN A 46 -18.93 -6.45 -47.85
C ASN A 46 -19.54 -7.82 -48.20
N ASP A 47 -20.46 -8.34 -47.37
CA ASP A 47 -21.11 -9.64 -47.51
C ASP A 47 -20.15 -10.85 -47.55
N ASN A 48 -18.92 -10.71 -47.05
CA ASN A 48 -17.98 -11.81 -46.92
C ASN A 48 -18.14 -12.52 -45.56
N PRO A 49 -18.04 -13.86 -45.51
CA PRO A 49 -18.11 -14.59 -44.25
C PRO A 49 -16.91 -14.26 -43.35
N CYS A 50 -17.21 -13.85 -42.12
CA CYS A 50 -16.22 -13.58 -41.09
C CYS A 50 -15.54 -14.86 -40.60
N SER A 51 -14.32 -14.68 -40.11
CA SER A 51 -13.63 -15.66 -39.29
C SER A 51 -13.91 -15.42 -37.82
N ILE A 52 -13.69 -16.45 -37.00
CA ILE A 52 -13.98 -16.42 -35.57
C ILE A 52 -12.67 -16.48 -34.79
N ILE A 53 -12.55 -15.62 -33.78
CA ILE A 53 -11.53 -15.73 -32.73
C ILE A 53 -12.24 -16.03 -31.41
N LYS A 54 -11.97 -17.21 -30.85
CA LYS A 54 -12.37 -17.62 -29.52
C LYS A 54 -11.32 -17.16 -28.53
N VAL A 55 -11.62 -16.09 -27.80
CA VAL A 55 -10.74 -15.53 -26.79
C VAL A 55 -11.01 -16.25 -25.48
N VAL A 56 -10.15 -17.20 -25.11
CA VAL A 56 -10.27 -17.96 -23.86
C VAL A 56 -9.72 -17.11 -22.73
N THR A 57 -10.60 -16.68 -21.82
CA THR A 57 -10.29 -15.78 -20.71
C THR A 57 -11.25 -16.00 -19.55
N THR A 58 -10.83 -15.64 -18.34
CA THR A 58 -11.64 -15.73 -17.11
C THR A 58 -12.34 -14.42 -16.76
N GLY A 59 -12.07 -13.33 -17.49
CA GLY A 59 -12.70 -12.04 -17.26
C GLY A 59 -13.97 -11.83 -18.09
N GLU A 60 -14.75 -10.83 -17.71
CA GLU A 60 -15.90 -10.33 -18.46
C GLU A 60 -15.61 -8.89 -18.94
N ASP A 61 -16.52 -8.27 -19.69
CA ASP A 61 -16.44 -6.85 -20.09
C ASP A 61 -15.18 -6.44 -20.89
N PHE A 62 -14.70 -7.32 -21.76
CA PHE A 62 -13.65 -6.99 -22.72
C PHE A 62 -14.18 -6.20 -23.92
N GLN A 63 -13.50 -5.12 -24.26
CA GLN A 63 -13.73 -4.43 -25.53
C GLN A 63 -12.69 -4.87 -26.54
N PHE A 64 -13.14 -5.14 -27.76
CA PHE A 64 -12.29 -5.58 -28.86
C PHE A 64 -12.29 -4.53 -29.96
N GLU A 65 -11.11 -4.15 -30.41
CA GLU A 65 -10.91 -3.22 -31.52
C GLU A 65 -10.02 -3.83 -32.60
N GLY A 66 -10.29 -3.46 -33.84
CA GLY A 66 -9.64 -3.99 -35.03
C GLY A 66 -10.65 -4.09 -36.16
N ASN A 67 -10.51 -5.10 -37.01
CA ASN A 67 -11.49 -5.38 -38.07
C ASN A 67 -12.60 -6.31 -37.55
N THR A 68 -13.11 -6.05 -36.35
CA THR A 68 -14.14 -6.86 -35.69
C THR A 68 -15.53 -6.47 -36.19
N ILE A 69 -16.44 -7.44 -36.31
CA ILE A 69 -17.79 -7.25 -36.86
C ILE A 69 -18.86 -7.52 -35.80
N GLY A 70 -19.59 -6.45 -35.44
CA GLY A 70 -20.64 -6.47 -34.42
C GLY A 70 -20.10 -6.69 -33.01
N ASP A 71 -21.02 -6.86 -32.07
CA ASP A 71 -20.66 -7.07 -30.66
C ASP A 71 -20.06 -8.47 -30.42
N PRO A 72 -19.09 -8.58 -29.48
CA PRO A 72 -18.55 -9.86 -29.05
C PRO A 72 -19.62 -10.70 -28.34
N VAL A 73 -19.59 -12.02 -28.54
CA VAL A 73 -20.52 -12.94 -27.90
C VAL A 73 -19.85 -13.60 -26.70
N TYR A 74 -20.32 -13.27 -25.51
CA TYR A 74 -19.82 -13.79 -24.26
C TYR A 74 -20.39 -15.18 -23.97
N ARG A 75 -19.49 -16.13 -23.66
CA ARG A 75 -19.81 -17.48 -23.20
C ARG A 75 -19.01 -17.77 -21.94
N LYS A 76 -19.39 -18.80 -21.18
CA LYS A 76 -18.65 -19.18 -19.97
C LYS A 76 -17.23 -19.63 -20.35
N GLY A 77 -16.23 -18.82 -20.02
CA GLY A 77 -14.80 -19.12 -20.23
C GLY A 77 -14.24 -18.73 -21.60
N GLU A 78 -15.07 -18.21 -22.51
CA GLU A 78 -14.61 -17.73 -23.82
C GLU A 78 -15.43 -16.53 -24.31
N VAL A 79 -14.80 -15.64 -25.06
CA VAL A 79 -15.46 -14.54 -25.77
C VAL A 79 -15.24 -14.73 -27.26
N VAL A 80 -16.34 -14.81 -28.01
CA VAL A 80 -16.33 -15.05 -29.45
C VAL A 80 -16.33 -13.71 -30.17
N VAL A 81 -15.27 -13.47 -30.93
CA VAL A 81 -15.07 -12.25 -31.72
C VAL A 81 -15.10 -12.59 -33.20
N TYR A 82 -15.97 -11.93 -33.95
CA TYR A 82 -16.05 -12.07 -35.40
C TYR A 82 -15.14 -11.05 -36.05
N MET A 83 -14.35 -11.47 -37.03
CA MET A 83 -13.35 -10.61 -37.64
C MET A 83 -13.18 -10.88 -39.14
N THR A 84 -12.87 -9.84 -39.90
CA THR A 84 -12.73 -9.95 -41.36
C THR A 84 -11.47 -10.73 -41.76
N GLU A 85 -11.49 -11.28 -42.98
CA GLU A 85 -10.31 -11.93 -43.56
C GLU A 85 -9.10 -10.98 -43.65
N LYS A 86 -7.89 -11.55 -43.71
CA LYS A 86 -6.60 -10.83 -43.84
C LYS A 86 -6.25 -9.89 -42.69
N SER A 87 -7.05 -9.85 -41.64
CA SER A 87 -6.74 -9.14 -40.40
C SER A 87 -5.43 -9.63 -39.79
N ARG A 88 -4.60 -8.69 -39.30
CA ARG A 88 -3.26 -8.96 -38.76
C ARG A 88 -3.09 -8.63 -37.28
N ARG A 89 -4.07 -7.97 -36.68
CA ARG A 89 -4.00 -7.57 -35.27
C ARG A 89 -5.38 -7.53 -34.65
N LEU A 90 -5.41 -7.69 -33.33
CA LEU A 90 -6.58 -7.49 -32.49
C LEU A 90 -6.16 -6.72 -31.24
N THR A 91 -6.92 -5.69 -30.90
CA THR A 91 -6.72 -4.92 -29.68
C THR A 91 -7.75 -5.38 -28.66
N ILE A 92 -7.29 -5.77 -27.47
CA ILE A 92 -8.14 -6.18 -26.35
C ILE A 92 -7.99 -5.11 -25.27
N LYS A 93 -9.11 -4.53 -24.84
CA LYS A 93 -9.18 -3.52 -23.80
C LYS A 93 -10.01 -4.04 -22.64
N HIS A 94 -9.58 -3.72 -21.44
CA HIS A 94 -10.31 -3.98 -20.21
C HIS A 94 -10.02 -2.84 -19.22
N GLU A 95 -11.04 -2.38 -18.48
CA GLU A 95 -10.91 -1.25 -17.55
C GLU A 95 -9.82 -1.51 -16.50
N LYS A 96 -9.86 -2.68 -15.86
CA LYS A 96 -8.90 -3.12 -14.86
C LYS A 96 -7.51 -3.50 -15.41
N TYR A 97 -7.43 -4.30 -16.48
CA TYR A 97 -6.17 -4.89 -16.97
C TYR A 97 -5.50 -4.11 -18.11
N GLY A 98 -6.05 -2.97 -18.49
CA GLY A 98 -5.47 -2.12 -19.53
C GLY A 98 -5.74 -2.63 -20.95
N VAL A 99 -4.82 -2.29 -21.86
CA VAL A 99 -4.96 -2.53 -23.29
C VAL A 99 -3.77 -3.29 -23.82
N ILE A 100 -4.02 -4.38 -24.57
CA ILE A 100 -3.01 -5.08 -25.37
C ILE A 100 -3.36 -4.97 -26.84
N ARG A 101 -2.35 -4.71 -27.68
CA ARG A 101 -2.43 -4.81 -29.13
C ARG A 101 -1.68 -6.07 -29.54
N TYR A 102 -2.41 -7.11 -29.89
CA TYR A 102 -1.81 -8.39 -30.29
C TYR A 102 -1.71 -8.48 -31.80
N GLU A 103 -0.50 -8.70 -32.31
CA GLU A 103 -0.27 -8.99 -33.72
C GLU A 103 -0.30 -10.50 -33.94
N PHE A 104 -1.11 -10.95 -34.89
CA PHE A 104 -1.21 -12.37 -35.20
C PHE A 104 0.06 -12.83 -35.92
N PRO A 105 0.55 -14.06 -35.63
CA PRO A 105 1.70 -14.62 -36.33
C PRO A 105 1.43 -14.88 -37.82
N GLN A 106 0.15 -14.99 -38.20
CA GLN A 106 -0.30 -15.14 -39.58
C GLN A 106 -1.59 -14.32 -39.78
N SER A 107 -1.83 -13.89 -41.02
CA SER A 107 -3.10 -13.24 -41.36
C SER A 107 -4.27 -14.20 -41.16
N ILE A 108 -5.38 -13.70 -40.64
CA ILE A 108 -6.60 -14.49 -40.47
C ILE A 108 -7.12 -14.97 -41.83
N GLY A 109 -7.25 -16.29 -41.97
CA GLY A 109 -7.80 -16.93 -43.17
C GLY A 109 -9.30 -16.68 -43.33
N LYS A 110 -9.87 -17.15 -44.43
CA LYS A 110 -11.29 -16.99 -44.75
C LYS A 110 -12.14 -18.05 -44.05
N GLN A 111 -13.11 -17.61 -43.24
CA GLN A 111 -14.09 -18.47 -42.60
C GLN A 111 -13.45 -19.59 -41.76
N GLU A 112 -12.45 -19.20 -40.97
CA GLU A 112 -11.68 -20.09 -40.11
C GLU A 112 -11.90 -19.72 -38.65
N VAL A 113 -11.67 -20.68 -37.75
CA VAL A 113 -11.77 -20.48 -36.31
C VAL A 113 -10.38 -20.51 -35.70
N TYR A 114 -10.10 -19.55 -34.83
CA TYR A 114 -8.86 -19.41 -34.09
C TYR A 114 -9.14 -19.38 -32.59
N GLU A 115 -8.21 -19.90 -31.80
CA GLU A 115 -8.20 -19.79 -30.35
C GLU A 115 -7.11 -18.82 -29.93
N LEU A 116 -7.46 -17.88 -29.04
CA LEU A 116 -6.55 -16.92 -28.43
C LEU A 116 -6.66 -17.06 -26.91
N VAL A 117 -5.67 -17.66 -26.27
CA VAL A 117 -5.66 -17.83 -24.81
C VAL A 117 -5.03 -16.61 -24.16
N VAL A 118 -5.82 -15.94 -23.33
CA VAL A 118 -5.43 -14.71 -22.64
C VAL A 118 -5.37 -14.95 -21.13
N LYS A 119 -4.26 -14.54 -20.51
CA LYS A 119 -4.08 -14.55 -19.07
C LYS A 119 -4.11 -13.13 -18.53
N LEU A 120 -4.96 -12.91 -17.55
CA LEU A 120 -5.02 -11.65 -16.81
C LEU A 120 -4.02 -11.73 -15.67
N VAL A 121 -2.98 -10.90 -15.74
CA VAL A 121 -1.95 -10.84 -14.70
C VAL A 121 -2.24 -9.64 -13.82
N GLU A 122 -2.77 -9.91 -12.64
CA GLU A 122 -2.77 -8.92 -11.56
C GLU A 122 -1.34 -8.78 -11.05
N ASP A 123 -0.81 -7.55 -11.11
CA ASP A 123 0.44 -7.25 -10.42
C ASP A 123 0.22 -7.42 -8.91
N LYS A 124 0.82 -8.48 -8.32
CA LYS A 124 0.82 -8.72 -6.86
C LYS A 124 1.39 -7.55 -6.07
N ASN A 125 2.20 -6.69 -6.71
CA ASN A 125 2.68 -5.46 -6.10
C ASN A 125 1.58 -4.39 -6.06
N ASN A 126 0.54 -4.45 -6.88
CA ASN A 126 -0.52 -3.43 -6.88
C ASN A 126 -1.68 -3.73 -5.90
N LYS A 127 -1.53 -4.74 -5.04
CA LYS A 127 -2.49 -5.03 -3.97
C LYS A 127 -2.40 -3.95 -2.87
N LEU A 128 -3.55 -3.41 -2.45
CA LEU A 128 -3.65 -2.62 -1.23
C LEU A 128 -3.33 -3.52 -0.04
N ARG A 129 -2.47 -3.06 0.87
CA ARG A 129 -2.06 -3.82 2.03
C ARG A 129 -2.34 -3.07 3.31
N THR A 130 -2.78 -3.79 4.31
CA THR A 130 -2.98 -3.27 5.66
C THR A 130 -1.86 -3.77 6.55
N LEU A 131 -1.22 -2.85 7.27
CA LEU A 131 -0.19 -3.11 8.27
C LEU A 131 -0.83 -2.96 9.66
N VAL A 132 -0.66 -3.95 10.50
CA VAL A 132 -0.91 -3.86 11.94
C VAL A 132 0.34 -4.31 12.65
N MET A 133 0.91 -3.45 13.49
CA MET A 133 2.22 -3.66 14.06
C MET A 133 2.29 -3.13 15.49
N PRO A 134 2.49 -3.99 16.50
CA PRO A 134 2.98 -3.55 17.79
C PRO A 134 4.43 -3.04 17.66
N ASN A 135 4.74 -1.97 18.40
CA ASN A 135 6.02 -1.31 18.43
C ASN A 135 6.52 -1.21 19.88
N LEU A 136 7.83 -1.31 20.04
CA LEU A 136 8.56 -1.02 21.26
C LEU A 136 9.53 0.12 20.95
N SER A 137 9.47 1.19 21.72
CA SER A 137 10.45 2.29 21.62
C SER A 137 11.34 2.29 22.86
N TYR A 138 12.64 2.50 22.67
CA TYR A 138 13.60 2.71 23.74
C TYR A 138 14.31 4.05 23.57
N GLY A 139 14.24 4.91 24.58
CA GLY A 139 14.88 6.22 24.57
C GLY A 139 14.82 6.93 25.93
N SER A 140 15.88 7.68 26.25
CA SER A 140 16.12 8.29 27.58
C SER A 140 15.86 7.33 28.75
N SER A 141 16.42 6.12 28.65
CA SER A 141 16.37 5.06 29.66
C SER A 141 14.96 4.53 29.97
N ARG A 142 14.05 4.52 28.97
CA ARG A 142 12.68 4.02 29.14
C ARG A 142 12.18 3.24 27.94
N LEU A 143 11.30 2.30 28.22
CA LEU A 143 10.55 1.53 27.24
C LEU A 143 9.14 2.09 27.11
N SER A 144 8.71 2.32 25.87
CA SER A 144 7.36 2.71 25.49
C SER A 144 6.77 1.64 24.58
N TYR A 145 5.48 1.36 24.73
CA TYR A 145 4.76 0.41 23.87
C TYR A 145 3.84 1.17 22.92
N GLY A 146 3.60 0.64 21.73
CA GLY A 146 2.71 1.28 20.77
C GLY A 146 2.14 0.34 19.74
N ILE A 147 1.17 0.85 18.99
CA ILE A 147 0.56 0.16 17.87
C ILE A 147 0.56 1.10 16.68
N MET A 148 1.10 0.62 15.56
CA MET A 148 1.07 1.24 14.25
C MET A 148 0.08 0.52 13.36
N ILE A 149 -0.84 1.27 12.78
CA ILE A 149 -1.79 0.81 11.78
C ILE A 149 -1.54 1.62 10.50
N GLY A 150 -1.36 0.94 9.38
CA GLY A 150 -1.09 1.60 8.10
C GLY A 150 -1.79 0.93 6.95
N ILE A 151 -2.03 1.70 5.89
CA ILE A 151 -2.58 1.21 4.63
C ILE A 151 -1.66 1.68 3.52
N VAL A 152 -1.12 0.74 2.73
CA VAL A 152 -0.16 1.04 1.66
C VAL A 152 -0.39 0.14 0.45
N LYS A 153 -0.47 0.76 -0.72
CA LYS A 153 -0.41 0.07 -2.02
C LYS A 153 0.99 0.26 -2.60
N LYS A 154 1.28 1.50 -2.95
CA LYS A 154 2.62 1.98 -3.31
C LYS A 154 3.02 3.15 -2.42
N THR A 155 2.18 4.16 -2.43
CA THR A 155 2.14 5.24 -1.44
C THR A 155 0.92 5.00 -0.57
N GLY A 156 1.03 5.34 0.69
CA GLY A 156 0.03 5.06 1.71
C GLY A 156 0.21 5.94 2.92
N GLY A 157 -0.62 5.73 3.92
CA GLY A 157 -0.59 6.44 5.18
C GLY A 157 -0.46 5.48 6.34
N TYR A 158 0.03 5.98 7.47
CA TYR A 158 -0.03 5.28 8.74
C TYR A 158 -0.41 6.20 9.88
N ILE A 159 -0.93 5.58 10.93
CA ILE A 159 -1.16 6.19 12.24
C ILE A 159 -0.50 5.27 13.26
N LYS A 160 0.19 5.87 14.22
CA LYS A 160 0.86 5.16 15.31
C LYS A 160 0.53 5.84 16.63
N VAL A 161 0.11 5.04 17.59
CA VAL A 161 -0.21 5.46 18.95
C VAL A 161 0.74 4.76 19.91
N LYS A 162 1.37 5.50 20.81
CA LYS A 162 2.27 4.97 21.83
C LYS A 162 1.81 5.35 23.24
N SER A 163 1.93 4.41 24.17
CA SER A 163 1.62 4.52 25.58
C SER A 163 2.66 3.78 26.43
N ASP A 164 3.03 4.37 27.56
CA ASP A 164 3.94 3.74 28.54
C ASP A 164 3.17 2.88 29.57
N PHE A 165 1.83 2.77 29.46
CA PHE A 165 0.94 2.05 30.39
C PHE A 165 1.13 2.36 31.90
N GLY A 166 1.84 3.45 32.25
CA GLY A 166 1.91 3.96 33.61
C GLY A 166 0.66 4.78 33.96
N SER A 167 -0.11 4.31 34.94
CA SER A 167 -1.25 5.05 35.50
C SER A 167 -0.78 6.07 36.53
N ILE A 168 -1.14 7.35 36.35
CA ILE A 168 -1.11 8.39 37.37
C ILE A 168 -2.57 8.78 37.66
N SER A 169 -3.00 8.61 38.90
CA SER A 169 -4.00 9.51 39.49
C SER A 169 -3.22 10.61 40.22
N SER A 170 -3.57 11.87 40.01
CA SER A 170 -3.02 12.97 40.81
C SER A 170 -4.06 14.08 40.91
N GLU A 171 -4.23 14.59 42.13
CA GLU A 171 -5.41 15.33 42.56
C GLU A 171 -5.20 16.86 42.61
N LYS A 172 -3.96 17.41 42.50
CA LYS A 172 -3.72 18.87 42.43
C LYS A 172 -2.47 19.28 41.62
N GLU A 173 -2.51 20.46 40.97
CA GLU A 173 -1.38 21.11 40.26
C GLU A 173 -0.80 22.28 41.09
N VAL A 174 0.53 22.45 41.15
CA VAL A 174 1.20 23.55 41.89
C VAL A 174 2.21 24.29 40.98
N ASP A 175 2.19 25.63 41.03
CA ASP A 175 3.05 26.54 40.25
C ASP A 175 4.28 27.07 41.03
N LYS A 176 5.26 27.57 40.25
CA LYS A 176 6.70 27.74 40.49
C LYS A 176 7.24 28.47 41.75
N ASN A 177 6.45 29.02 42.66
CA ASN A 177 7.00 29.93 43.70
C ASN A 177 7.26 29.32 45.09
N THR A 178 7.05 28.02 45.30
CA THR A 178 7.21 27.34 46.60
C THR A 178 7.93 26.00 46.48
N VAL A 179 8.97 25.91 45.64
CA VAL A 179 9.71 24.66 45.40
C VAL A 179 10.74 24.34 46.51
N ASP A 180 11.07 25.30 47.37
CA ASP A 180 12.16 25.16 48.37
C ASP A 180 11.73 24.58 49.73
N THR A 181 10.59 23.88 49.86
CA THR A 181 10.14 23.40 51.18
C THR A 181 9.37 22.08 51.15
N TYR A 182 9.78 21.10 50.33
CA TYR A 182 9.23 19.74 50.44
C TYR A 182 10.31 18.67 50.26
N TRP A 183 10.26 17.67 51.15
CA TRP A 183 11.10 16.47 51.12
C TRP A 183 10.40 15.41 50.25
N TYR A 184 11.13 14.84 49.30
CA TYR A 184 10.60 13.88 48.31
C TYR A 184 11.03 12.45 48.63
N ASN A 185 10.11 11.49 48.53
CA ASN A 185 10.34 10.10 48.96
C ASN A 185 10.95 9.21 47.85
N GLY A 186 11.40 9.81 46.73
CA GLY A 186 12.07 9.08 45.65
C GLY A 186 11.16 8.35 44.64
N ASN A 187 9.86 8.22 44.91
CA ASN A 187 8.88 7.60 44.00
C ASN A 187 8.49 8.53 42.84
N LYS A 188 8.54 8.02 41.60
CA LYS A 188 8.28 8.78 40.37
C LYS A 188 7.24 8.04 39.53
N GLN A 189 6.17 8.72 39.13
CA GLN A 189 5.21 8.18 38.18
C GLN A 189 5.26 8.93 36.84
N TYR A 190 4.96 8.21 35.76
CA TYR A 190 5.11 8.69 34.39
C TYR A 190 3.94 8.26 33.54
N SER A 191 3.39 9.19 32.78
CA SER A 191 2.39 8.90 31.75
C SER A 191 2.81 9.57 30.45
N ARG A 192 2.95 8.77 29.39
CA ARG A 192 3.25 9.24 28.04
C ARG A 192 2.17 8.74 27.11
N LEU A 193 1.61 9.65 26.32
CA LEU A 193 0.77 9.35 25.18
C LEU A 193 1.33 10.10 23.97
N ALA A 194 1.57 9.38 22.88
CA ALA A 194 2.06 9.97 21.63
C ALA A 194 1.24 9.45 20.46
N ILE A 195 0.81 10.37 19.59
CA ILE A 195 0.10 10.05 18.35
C ILE A 195 0.89 10.65 17.19
N THR A 196 1.33 9.79 16.28
CA THR A 196 2.12 10.15 15.10
C THR A 196 1.44 9.62 13.85
N GLY A 197 1.37 10.45 12.81
CA GLY A 197 0.81 10.08 11.51
C GLY A 197 1.77 10.46 10.39
N GLY A 198 1.73 9.72 9.30
CA GLY A 198 2.69 9.95 8.22
C GLY A 198 2.46 9.18 6.95
N LEU A 199 3.41 9.33 6.05
CA LEU A 199 3.47 8.63 4.78
C LEU A 199 4.16 7.29 4.96
N LEU A 200 3.60 6.26 4.32
CA LEU A 200 4.17 4.92 4.20
C LEU A 200 4.36 4.61 2.71
N GLN A 201 5.60 4.54 2.28
CA GLN A 201 6.00 4.38 0.89
C GLN A 201 6.69 3.03 0.68
N ARG A 202 6.22 2.24 -0.28
CA ARG A 202 6.98 1.09 -0.78
C ARG A 202 8.05 1.58 -1.75
N VAL A 203 9.31 1.26 -1.45
CA VAL A 203 10.46 1.57 -2.30
C VAL A 203 10.79 0.37 -3.18
N LEU A 204 10.89 -0.82 -2.57
CA LEU A 204 11.15 -2.09 -3.24
C LEU A 204 10.22 -3.15 -2.64
N THR A 205 9.94 -4.23 -3.36
CA THR A 205 9.42 -5.44 -2.70
C THR A 205 10.66 -6.25 -2.31
N PRO A 206 11.06 -6.34 -1.01
CA PRO A 206 10.23 -6.23 0.21
C PRO A 206 10.41 -4.99 1.14
N LEU A 207 11.09 -3.93 0.71
CA LEU A 207 11.44 -2.75 1.54
C LEU A 207 10.43 -1.58 1.44
N TYR A 208 9.96 -1.12 2.60
CA TYR A 208 9.10 0.06 2.76
C TYR A 208 9.79 1.10 3.64
N LEU A 209 9.51 2.38 3.41
CA LEU A 209 9.95 3.50 4.24
C LEU A 209 8.72 4.23 4.77
N TYR A 210 8.82 4.74 5.99
CA TYR A 210 7.80 5.61 6.55
C TYR A 210 8.42 6.86 7.15
N VAL A 211 7.70 7.96 7.02
CA VAL A 211 8.08 9.25 7.60
C VAL A 211 6.83 9.96 8.07
N GLY A 212 6.88 10.52 9.28
CA GLY A 212 5.70 11.09 9.91
C GLY A 212 6.03 12.19 10.89
N ALA A 213 4.98 12.90 11.26
CA ALA A 213 5.01 13.89 12.32
C ALA A 213 3.78 13.68 13.21
N GLY A 214 3.87 14.17 14.43
CA GLY A 214 2.83 13.96 15.42
C GLY A 214 2.98 14.87 16.60
N TYR A 215 2.17 14.55 17.61
CA TYR A 215 2.16 15.25 18.86
C TYR A 215 2.21 14.23 19.99
N GLY A 216 3.09 14.49 20.96
CA GLY A 216 3.21 13.68 22.17
C GLY A 216 3.11 14.54 23.42
N TYR A 217 2.41 14.02 24.43
CA TYR A 217 2.38 14.57 25.77
C TYR A 217 3.10 13.60 26.72
N LYS A 218 4.00 14.14 27.53
CA LYS A 218 4.64 13.42 28.64
C LYS A 218 4.39 14.18 29.93
N ASN A 219 3.71 13.53 30.88
CA ASN A 219 3.46 14.06 32.22
C ASN A 219 4.33 13.32 33.24
N VAL A 220 4.97 14.09 34.13
CA VAL A 220 5.81 13.58 35.23
C VAL A 220 5.29 14.11 36.57
N ALA A 221 4.99 13.21 37.50
CA ALA A 221 4.61 13.54 38.88
C ALA A 221 5.58 12.90 39.88
N TRP A 222 5.91 13.63 40.96
CA TRP A 222 6.76 13.17 42.07
C TRP A 222 5.93 13.10 43.35
N GLN A 223 6.15 12.07 44.18
CA GLN A 223 5.49 11.88 45.48
C GLN A 223 6.33 12.52 46.60
N THR A 224 5.71 13.37 47.43
CA THR A 224 6.32 13.88 48.67
C THR A 224 6.20 12.87 49.83
N VAL A 225 6.95 13.07 50.91
CA VAL A 225 6.93 12.18 52.11
C VAL A 225 5.56 12.18 52.83
N GLU A 226 4.70 13.15 52.55
CA GLU A 226 3.31 13.27 53.06
C GLU A 226 2.25 12.66 52.10
N ASP A 227 2.64 11.80 51.15
CA ASP A 227 1.74 11.11 50.20
C ASP A 227 0.96 12.02 49.22
N ILE A 228 1.47 13.23 48.93
CA ILE A 228 0.88 14.15 47.95
C ILE A 228 1.64 14.08 46.61
N TRP A 229 0.93 13.92 45.49
CA TRP A 229 1.51 13.89 44.15
C TRP A 229 1.63 15.29 43.55
N VAL A 230 2.84 15.73 43.24
CA VAL A 230 3.12 17.05 42.65
C VAL A 230 3.64 16.91 41.22
N LYS A 231 2.92 17.47 40.24
CA LYS A 231 3.28 17.47 38.81
C LYS A 231 4.36 18.51 38.52
N ASN A 232 5.51 18.10 38.00
CA ASN A 232 6.61 19.01 37.70
C ASN A 232 6.51 19.52 36.24
N LYS A 233 6.18 20.81 36.06
CA LYS A 233 6.09 21.49 34.76
C LYS A 233 7.43 21.64 34.02
N LYS A 234 8.59 21.33 34.64
CA LYS A 234 9.92 21.49 34.03
C LYS A 234 10.37 20.27 33.19
N ILE A 235 9.77 19.10 33.42
CA ILE A 235 10.11 17.81 32.77
C ILE A 235 8.92 17.30 31.91
N SER A 236 7.77 17.94 32.05
CA SER A 236 6.59 17.66 31.23
C SER A 236 6.75 18.38 29.89
N TYR A 237 7.02 17.62 28.83
CA TYR A 237 7.16 18.15 27.48
C TYR A 237 5.94 17.75 26.65
N SER A 238 5.30 18.76 26.09
CA SER A 238 4.26 18.65 25.10
C SER A 238 4.82 19.24 23.81
N GLY A 239 4.98 18.45 22.76
CA GLY A 239 5.80 18.89 21.64
C GLY A 239 5.58 18.10 20.35
N LEU A 240 6.16 18.65 19.30
CA LEU A 240 6.13 18.07 17.97
C LEU A 240 7.08 16.87 17.92
N GLU A 241 6.53 15.73 17.54
CA GLU A 241 7.28 14.50 17.33
C GLU A 241 7.48 14.28 15.84
N ALA A 242 8.69 13.95 15.43
CA ALA A 242 9.01 13.57 14.06
C ALA A 242 9.56 12.15 14.05
N GLU A 243 9.15 11.36 13.06
CA GLU A 243 9.48 9.95 12.96
C GLU A 243 9.97 9.61 11.56
N VAL A 244 10.98 8.74 11.48
CA VAL A 244 11.45 8.14 10.23
C VAL A 244 11.86 6.70 10.48
N GLY A 245 11.54 5.79 9.56
CA GLY A 245 11.97 4.40 9.67
C GLY A 245 11.74 3.59 8.40
N GLY A 246 12.20 2.34 8.46
CA GLY A 246 12.04 1.35 7.41
C GLY A 246 11.27 0.13 7.92
N ILE A 247 10.59 -0.55 7.00
CA ILE A 247 9.92 -1.83 7.24
C ILE A 247 10.40 -2.82 6.19
N TYR A 248 10.88 -3.96 6.65
CA TYR A 248 11.25 -5.09 5.82
C TYR A 248 10.18 -6.18 5.91
N ARG A 249 9.69 -6.66 4.77
CA ARG A 249 8.59 -7.62 4.69
C ARG A 249 9.07 -9.03 4.33
N ILE A 250 8.65 -10.01 5.09
CA ILE A 250 8.89 -11.43 4.83
C ILE A 250 7.52 -12.12 4.75
N ASN A 251 7.02 -12.38 3.53
CA ASN A 251 5.66 -12.85 3.30
C ASN A 251 4.60 -11.96 3.95
N ASN A 252 3.91 -12.42 4.98
CA ASN A 252 2.93 -11.62 5.72
C ASN A 252 3.52 -10.98 6.99
N LEU A 253 4.76 -11.29 7.34
CA LEU A 253 5.46 -10.70 8.48
C LEU A 253 6.12 -9.38 8.05
N ALA A 254 6.07 -8.37 8.91
CA ALA A 254 6.70 -7.08 8.72
C ALA A 254 7.57 -6.72 9.94
N ILE A 255 8.83 -6.38 9.71
CA ILE A 255 9.78 -5.97 10.75
C ILE A 255 10.12 -4.51 10.52
N SER A 256 9.92 -3.65 11.52
CA SER A 256 10.23 -2.22 11.45
C SER A 256 11.40 -1.83 12.33
N LEU A 257 12.22 -0.92 11.81
CA LEU A 257 13.28 -0.22 12.53
C LEU A 257 13.13 1.27 12.22
N GLY A 258 13.04 2.10 13.26
CA GLY A 258 12.89 3.54 13.08
C GLY A 258 13.52 4.33 14.20
N MET A 259 13.58 5.63 13.98
CA MET A 259 14.00 6.63 14.95
C MET A 259 12.91 7.67 15.09
N GLN A 260 12.70 8.12 16.32
CA GLN A 260 11.78 9.18 16.63
C GLN A 260 12.48 10.28 17.41
N THR A 261 12.11 11.52 17.13
CA THR A 261 12.60 12.69 17.83
C THR A 261 11.45 13.52 18.37
N ASN A 262 11.52 13.93 19.63
CA ASN A 262 10.60 14.92 20.20
C ASN A 262 11.34 16.26 20.33
N SER A 263 10.90 17.25 19.57
CA SER A 263 11.46 18.61 19.57
C SER A 263 13.00 18.67 19.44
N PHE A 264 13.61 17.71 18.72
CA PHE A 264 15.07 17.56 18.53
C PHE A 264 15.90 17.40 19.82
N LYS A 265 15.26 17.15 20.97
CA LYS A 265 15.92 17.03 22.29
C LYS A 265 15.98 15.60 22.81
N MET A 266 15.06 14.74 22.37
CA MET A 266 14.96 13.34 22.80
C MET A 266 14.97 12.45 21.56
N PHE A 267 15.93 11.53 21.50
CA PHE A 267 16.01 10.49 20.46
C PHE A 267 15.57 9.14 21.03
N GLU A 268 14.71 8.45 20.29
CA GLU A 268 14.22 7.13 20.64
C GLU A 268 14.39 6.18 19.45
N GLY A 269 14.91 4.98 19.69
CA GLY A 269 14.87 3.90 18.72
C GLY A 269 13.55 3.17 18.80
N CYS A 270 12.95 2.84 17.67
CA CYS A 270 11.69 2.11 17.55
C CYS A 270 11.92 0.78 16.85
N LEU A 271 11.51 -0.31 17.48
CA LEU A 271 11.46 -1.66 16.91
C LEU A 271 9.99 -2.07 16.82
N GLY A 272 9.62 -2.82 15.79
CA GLY A 272 8.26 -3.36 15.70
C GLY A 272 8.18 -4.60 14.84
N ILE A 273 7.31 -5.53 15.21
CA ILE A 273 7.07 -6.77 14.47
C ILE A 273 5.56 -6.87 14.28
N GLY A 274 5.11 -6.92 13.05
CA GLY A 274 3.70 -6.87 12.70
C GLY A 274 3.35 -7.77 11.52
N ILE A 275 2.10 -7.65 11.09
CA ILE A 275 1.55 -8.40 9.98
C ILE A 275 1.12 -7.44 8.88
N MET A 276 1.43 -7.78 7.63
CA MET A 276 1.05 -7.03 6.43
C MET A 276 0.37 -7.96 5.41
N PHE A 277 -0.92 -7.74 5.16
CA PHE A 277 -1.79 -8.61 4.34
C PHE A 277 -2.43 -7.90 3.14
#